data_AF-I6LB65-F1
#
_entry.id   AF-I6LB65-F1
#
_cell.length_a   1.000
_cell.length_b   1.000
_cell.length_c   1.000
_cell.angle_alpha   90.00
_cell.angle_beta   90.00
_cell.angle_gamma   90.00
#
_symmetry.space_group_name_H-M   'P 1'
#
loop_
_entity.id
_entity.type
_entity.pdbx_description
1 polymer ?
#
loop_
_entity_poly.entity_id
_entity_poly.type
_entity_poly.pdbx_seq_one_letter_code
_entity_poly.pdbx_strand_id
1 'polypeptide(L)' 'LMFLNPGNIQPDLFSANIMYKTMLLSMLFLWIRSSYPRLRYDQLMHLLWKNFLPLTLALCLLYISLPTSLSGIPPQH' A
#
# COMPACT_ATOMS: atom_id res chain seq x y z
N LEU A 1 6.19 -1.86 -14.02
CA LEU A 1 5.72 -0.46 -14.02
C LEU A 1 6.23 0.39 -12.84
N MET A 2 6.69 -0.21 -11.72
CA MET A 2 7.22 0.52 -10.54
C MET A 2 8.76 0.65 -10.53
N PHE A 3 9.42 0.42 -11.67
CA PHE A 3 10.87 0.43 -11.85
C PHE A 3 11.31 1.13 -13.16
N LEU A 4 10.47 1.98 -13.77
CA LEU A 4 11.00 2.91 -14.77
C LEU A 4 11.81 3.97 -14.03
N ASN A 5 13.09 3.70 -13.87
CA ASN A 5 14.11 4.72 -13.71
C ASN A 5 14.00 5.64 -14.95
N PRO A 6 13.52 6.88 -14.83
CA PRO A 6 13.74 7.84 -15.89
C PRO A 6 15.21 8.20 -15.72
N GLY A 7 16.10 7.54 -16.45
CA GLY A 7 17.55 7.76 -16.38
C GLY A 7 17.86 9.24 -16.43
N ASN A 8 18.14 9.83 -15.27
CA ASN A 8 18.65 11.18 -15.05
C ASN A 8 18.11 12.31 -15.97
N ILE A 9 16.86 12.24 -16.47
CA ILE A 9 16.40 13.27 -17.42
C ILE A 9 16.08 14.58 -16.67
N GLN A 10 15.52 14.51 -15.44
CA GLN A 10 15.28 15.69 -14.58
C GLN A 10 15.18 15.29 -13.08
N PRO A 11 16.22 15.54 -12.25
CA PRO A 11 16.21 15.19 -10.83
C PRO A 11 15.11 15.92 -10.02
N ASP A 12 14.69 17.10 -10.47
CA ASP A 12 13.66 17.90 -9.82
C ASP A 12 12.29 17.21 -9.80
N LEU A 13 11.93 16.49 -10.88
CA LEU A 13 10.65 15.81 -11.01
C LEU A 13 10.56 14.57 -10.11
N PHE A 14 11.67 13.84 -9.93
CA PHE A 14 11.71 12.68 -9.05
C PHE A 14 11.55 13.10 -7.58
N SER A 15 12.29 14.12 -7.15
CA SER A 15 12.18 14.69 -5.80
C SER A 15 10.76 15.23 -5.56
N ALA A 16 10.20 15.96 -6.53
CA ALA A 16 8.83 16.47 -6.47
C ALA A 16 7.78 15.36 -6.36
N ASN A 17 7.95 14.24 -7.08
CA ASN A 17 7.01 13.11 -7.03
C ASN A 17 7.01 12.41 -5.65
N ILE A 18 8.19 12.21 -5.06
CA ILE A 18 8.30 11.66 -3.70
C ILE A 18 7.71 12.62 -2.67
N MET A 19 8.01 13.91 -2.79
CA MET A 19 7.47 14.95 -1.92
C MET A 19 5.94 15.01 -2.01
N TYR A 20 5.38 14.97 -3.22
CA TYR A 20 3.94 14.95 -3.46
C TYR A 20 3.26 13.71 -2.86
N LYS A 21 3.83 12.51 -3.10
CA LYS A 21 3.34 11.26 -2.48
C LYS A 21 3.31 11.34 -0.95
N THR A 22 4.36 11.92 -0.35
CA THR A 22 4.49 12.05 1.10
C THR A 22 3.50 13.07 1.67
N MET A 23 3.32 14.21 0.99
CA MET A 23 2.35 15.24 1.37
C MET A 23 0.91 14.72 1.25
N LEU A 24 0.60 13.94 0.22
CA LEU A 24 -0.70 13.31 0.08
C LEU A 24 -0.93 12.29 1.21
N LEU A 25 0.08 11.50 1.57
CA LEU A 25 -0.01 10.55 2.69
C LEU A 25 -0.22 11.25 4.04
N SER A 26 0.47 12.35 4.31
CA SER A 26 0.29 13.11 5.57
C SER A 26 -1.07 13.80 5.65
N MET A 27 -1.55 14.36 4.53
CA MET A 27 -2.89 14.93 4.42
C MET A 27 -3.97 13.85 4.60
N LEU A 28 -3.81 12.68 3.99
CA LEU A 28 -4.71 11.54 4.23
C LEU A 28 -4.73 11.15 5.70
N PHE A 29 -3.57 11.07 6.37
CA PHE A 29 -3.51 10.73 7.78
C PHE A 29 -4.27 11.73 8.67
N LEU A 30 -4.09 13.05 8.42
CA LEU A 30 -4.85 14.11 9.09
C LEU A 30 -6.35 14.02 8.77
N TRP A 31 -6.70 13.76 7.51
CA TRP A 31 -8.08 13.66 7.04
C TRP A 31 -8.79 12.47 7.68
N ILE A 32 -8.17 11.29 7.70
CA ILE A 32 -8.67 10.09 8.36
C ILE A 32 -8.92 10.37 9.83
N ARG A 33 -7.96 10.98 10.55
CA ARG A 33 -8.20 11.37 11.95
C ARG A 33 -9.41 12.31 12.11
N SER A 34 -9.60 13.26 11.20
CA SER A 34 -10.72 14.21 11.24
C SER A 34 -12.06 13.60 10.82
N SER A 35 -12.07 12.62 9.92
CA SER A 35 -13.26 12.00 9.34
C SER A 35 -13.71 10.74 10.06
N TYR A 36 -12.90 10.18 10.96
CA TYR A 36 -13.31 9.10 11.85
C TYR A 36 -13.71 9.66 13.23
N PRO A 37 -14.99 10.09 13.41
CA PRO A 37 -15.52 10.48 14.71
C PRO A 37 -15.59 9.22 15.58
N ARG A 38 -14.61 9.03 16.47
CA ARG A 38 -14.48 7.96 17.48
C ARG A 38 -15.36 6.73 17.26
N LEU A 39 -14.87 5.77 16.48
CA LEU A 39 -15.33 4.39 16.58
C LEU A 39 -14.74 3.76 17.85
N ARG A 40 -15.56 3.05 18.63
CA ARG A 40 -15.10 2.33 19.85
C ARG A 40 -13.96 1.37 19.51
N TYR A 41 -12.99 1.24 20.42
CA TYR A 41 -11.87 0.30 20.27
C TYR A 41 -12.35 -1.13 20.03
N ASP A 42 -13.50 -1.51 20.60
CA ASP A 42 -14.14 -2.82 20.42
C ASP A 42 -14.58 -3.08 18.98
N GLN A 43 -15.12 -2.07 18.31
CA GLN A 43 -15.56 -2.18 16.91
C GLN A 43 -14.35 -2.19 15.97
N LEU A 44 -13.32 -1.42 16.28
CA LEU A 44 -12.06 -1.45 15.54
C LEU A 44 -11.37 -2.81 15.68
N MET A 45 -11.28 -3.35 16.89
CA MET A 45 -10.67 -4.65 17.16
C MET A 45 -11.44 -5.77 16.46
N HIS A 46 -12.78 -5.75 16.49
CA HIS A 46 -13.59 -6.75 15.81
C HIS A 46 -13.49 -6.65 14.28
N LEU A 47 -13.50 -5.44 13.70
CA LEU A 47 -13.27 -5.23 12.27
C LEU A 47 -11.88 -5.68 11.84
N LEU A 48 -10.84 -5.34 12.61
CA LEU A 48 -9.46 -5.74 12.31
C LEU A 48 -9.32 -7.27 12.44
N TRP A 49 -9.79 -7.87 13.53
CA TRP A 49 -9.67 -9.31 13.75
C TRP A 49 -10.51 -10.14 12.79
N LYS A 50 -11.72 -9.70 12.43
CA LYS A 50 -12.59 -10.45 11.51
C LYS A 50 -12.38 -10.15 10.05
N ASN A 51 -11.91 -8.96 9.67
CA ASN A 51 -11.75 -8.58 8.28
C ASN A 51 -10.28 -8.58 7.86
N PHE A 52 -9.39 -7.94 8.62
CA PHE A 52 -7.97 -7.88 8.25
C PHE A 52 -7.27 -9.23 8.31
N LEU A 53 -7.60 -10.09 9.28
CA LEU A 53 -6.95 -11.39 9.42
C LEU A 53 -7.22 -12.33 8.22
N PRO A 54 -8.48 -12.65 7.84
CA PRO A 54 -8.74 -13.49 6.68
C PRO A 54 -8.35 -12.80 5.37
N LEU A 55 -8.48 -11.47 5.28
CA LEU A 55 -8.07 -10.72 4.10
C LEU A 55 -6.55 -10.79 3.88
N THR A 56 -5.75 -10.64 4.95
CA THR A 56 -4.29 -10.74 4.86
C THR A 56 -3.87 -12.15 4.46
N LEU A 57 -4.53 -13.19 5.01
CA LEU A 57 -4.28 -14.57 4.63
C LEU A 57 -4.63 -14.83 3.15
N ALA A 58 -5.79 -14.35 2.69
CA ALA A 58 -6.23 -14.46 1.30
C ALA A 58 -5.30 -13.71 0.35
N LEU A 59 -4.86 -12.50 0.71
CA LEU A 59 -3.89 -11.72 -0.07
C LEU A 59 -2.52 -12.38 -0.11
N CYS A 60 -2.07 -13.01 0.98
CA CYS A 60 -0.81 -13.77 1.01
C CYS A 60 -0.87 -14.96 0.04
N LEU A 61 -1.94 -15.75 0.09
CA LEU A 61 -2.18 -16.85 -0.85
C LEU A 61 -2.29 -16.35 -2.29
N LEU A 62 -2.97 -15.22 -2.51
CA LEU A 62 -3.09 -14.60 -3.83
C LEU A 62 -1.73 -14.14 -4.35
N TYR A 63 -0.93 -13.46 -3.53
CA TYR A 63 0.41 -12.99 -3.90
C TYR A 63 1.38 -14.14 -4.23
N ILE A 64 1.21 -15.33 -3.66
CA ILE A 64 1.99 -16.51 -4.01
C ILE A 64 1.41 -17.22 -5.25
N SER A 65 0.09 -17.32 -5.35
CA SER A 65 -0.61 -18.00 -6.46
C SER A 65 -0.53 -17.23 -7.78
N LEU A 66 -0.48 -15.90 -7.74
CA LEU A 66 -0.54 -15.05 -8.93
C LEU A 66 0.77 -15.10 -9.75
N PRO A 67 1.98 -15.06 -9.14
CA PRO A 67 3.23 -15.32 -9.86
C PRO A 67 3.40 -16.78 -10.30
N THR A 68 2.93 -17.74 -9.49
CA THR A 68 3.07 -19.18 -9.79
C THR A 68 2.16 -19.61 -10.93
N SER A 69 0.92 -19.12 -11.01
CA SER A 69 -0.01 -19.39 -12.12
C SER A 69 0.38 -18.68 -13.41
N LEU A 70 0.95 -17.48 -13.33
CA LEU A 70 1.38 -16.71 -14.51
C LEU A 70 2.79 -17.12 -15.01
N SER A 71 3.42 -18.16 -14.42
CA SER A 71 4.81 -18.56 -14.70
C SER A 71 5.81 -17.38 -14.66
N GLY A 72 5.48 -16.36 -13.87
CA GLY A 72 6.22 -15.10 -13.72
C GLY A 72 6.95 -15.08 -12.39
N ILE A 73 7.67 -16.15 -12.08
CA ILE A 73 8.61 -16.18 -10.95
C ILE A 73 9.65 -15.09 -11.21
N PRO A 74 9.74 -14.04 -10.36
CA PRO A 74 10.74 -13.02 -10.56
C PRO A 74 12.13 -13.68 -10.53
N PRO A 75 13.00 -13.42 -11.53
CA PRO A 75 14.34 -13.99 -11.55
C PRO A 75 15.08 -13.55 -10.28
N GLN A 76 15.55 -14.52 -9.50
CA GLN A 76 16.36 -14.28 -8.31
C GLN A 76 17.81 -14.07 -8.76
N HIS A 77 18.15 -12.84 -9.16
CA HIS A 77 19.53 -12.40 -9.32
C HIS A 77 19.70 -10.95 -8.88
#